data_AF-A0A226DSY0-F1
#
_entry.id   AF-A0A226DSY0-F1
#
_cell.length_a   1.000
_cell.length_b   1.000
_cell.length_c   1.000
_cell.angle_alpha   90.00
_cell.angle_beta   90.00
_cell.angle_gamma   90.00
#
_symmetry.space_group_name_H-M   'P 1'
#
loop_
_entity.id
_entity.type
_entity.pdbx_description
1 polymer ?
#
loop_
_entity_poly.entity_id
_entity_poly.type
_entity_poly.pdbx_seq_one_letter_code
_entity_poly.pdbx_strand_id
1 'polypeptide(L)'
;MLQEIFRHHLRRGILVTKRSGLYLGYFLDWDDQIGRAIPLRGGLNYRLFQAASSFGMFLFLPILFLRCYQLYVTDPPVESKMAINYTFVATFLMITFLQHAAVLIRPDGQKSFVNCYEAILNLERDMQQSIPELYYDRGASVDRAVAMVTLFPKVFFHGIDYVVPVMFLIVGLSESSPLYTLLRAIYNFEKFLPHYVPFIVLILSGAATLIVGTGILCTISLCVLILCYGISCLYVWTLFLVPFYCRNPSFMKLRGGLSFFDSVKIYRELHVMTLIVSELAREFLNPCMHYATCVVVSTLALYHVILQFMPQTVTASPFLIGMCSMALGICVMIEFFAICLIARAGAGSQLFLQRSKRLHGDNKYARKVFSALLPNSINLELIRSVDTLKNGPYFRGDIPSSPHFVPNPGSGQNEYKMNVDWTKCGWKNVDDQKYGKGKTWMP
;
A
#
# COMPACT_ATOMS: atom_id res chain seq x y z
N MET A 1 -0.94 19.35 -1.29
CA MET A 1 -1.34 18.95 -2.66
C MET A 1 -2.16 17.67 -2.68
N LEU A 2 -1.69 16.60 -2.04
CA LEU A 2 -2.38 15.32 -1.92
C LEU A 2 -3.36 15.32 -0.74
N GLN A 3 -3.12 16.17 0.27
CA GLN A 3 -3.93 16.35 1.47
C GLN A 3 -5.45 16.31 1.23
N GLU A 4 -5.99 17.07 0.29
CA GLU A 4 -7.46 17.14 0.08
C GLU A 4 -8.05 15.81 -0.40
N ILE A 5 -7.33 15.14 -1.31
CA ILE A 5 -7.77 13.88 -1.91
C ILE A 5 -7.73 12.77 -0.86
N PHE A 6 -6.63 12.66 -0.12
CA PHE A 6 -6.50 11.65 0.94
C PHE A 6 -7.42 11.93 2.13
N ARG A 7 -7.67 13.21 2.46
CA ARG A 7 -8.68 13.58 3.46
C ARG A 7 -10.08 13.15 3.04
N HIS A 8 -10.44 13.34 1.77
CA HIS A 8 -11.72 12.89 1.23
C HIS A 8 -11.87 11.36 1.33
N HIS A 9 -10.85 10.61 0.91
CA HIS A 9 -10.85 9.15 1.02
C HIS A 9 -10.89 8.66 2.47
N LEU A 10 -10.21 9.35 3.40
CA LEU A 10 -10.24 9.00 4.82
C LEU A 10 -11.64 9.21 5.41
N ARG A 11 -12.26 10.38 5.19
CA ARG A 11 -13.63 10.66 5.61
C ARG A 11 -14.59 9.59 5.10
N ARG A 12 -14.50 9.28 3.80
CA ARG A 12 -15.32 8.25 3.16
C ARG A 12 -15.09 6.89 3.81
N GLY A 13 -13.84 6.45 3.97
CA GLY A 13 -13.51 5.16 4.59
C GLY A 13 -14.05 5.04 6.01
N ILE A 14 -13.95 6.10 6.83
CA ILE A 14 -14.53 6.12 8.19
C ILE A 14 -16.05 5.95 8.14
N LEU A 15 -16.74 6.67 7.26
CA LEU A 15 -18.19 6.56 7.11
C LEU A 15 -18.62 5.16 6.63
N VAL A 16 -17.88 4.55 5.71
CA VAL A 16 -18.18 3.18 5.25
C VAL A 16 -17.92 2.15 6.36
N THR A 17 -16.87 2.33 7.17
CA THR A 17 -16.64 1.50 8.36
C THR A 17 -17.81 1.61 9.35
N LYS A 18 -18.30 2.82 9.63
CA LYS A 18 -19.48 3.01 10.50
C LYS A 18 -20.70 2.29 9.96
N ARG A 19 -21.00 2.44 8.66
CA ARG A 19 -22.16 1.78 8.02
C ARG A 19 -22.02 0.25 8.01
N SER A 20 -20.85 -0.27 7.70
CA SER A 20 -20.57 -1.71 7.71
C SER A 20 -20.64 -2.30 9.11
N GLY A 21 -20.29 -1.53 10.14
CA GLY A 21 -20.48 -1.89 11.54
C GLY A 21 -21.90 -1.65 12.07
N LEU A 22 -22.88 -1.34 11.20
CA LEU A 22 -24.26 -0.95 11.56
C LEU A 22 -24.33 0.18 12.61
N TYR A 23 -23.33 1.06 12.63
CA TYR A 23 -23.13 2.10 13.65
C TYR A 23 -22.93 1.57 15.09
N LEU A 24 -22.75 0.26 15.25
CA LEU A 24 -22.52 -0.40 16.54
C LEU A 24 -21.04 -0.71 16.78
N GLY A 25 -20.30 -1.14 15.77
CA GLY A 25 -18.90 -1.56 15.94
C GLY A 25 -17.95 -0.74 15.06
N TYR A 26 -17.40 0.35 15.57
CA TYR A 26 -16.43 1.17 14.86
C TYR A 26 -15.39 1.80 15.80
N PHE A 27 -14.25 2.22 15.25
CA PHE A 27 -13.08 2.67 16.03
C PHE A 27 -12.70 4.14 15.78
N LEU A 28 -13.17 4.77 14.70
CA LEU A 28 -12.95 6.19 14.41
C LEU A 28 -14.27 6.89 14.11
N ASP A 29 -14.38 8.15 14.53
CA ASP A 29 -15.40 9.06 14.05
C ASP A 29 -14.79 10.16 13.16
N TRP A 30 -15.63 10.84 12.39
CA TRP A 30 -15.23 11.98 11.58
C TRP A 30 -15.94 13.24 12.06
N ASP A 31 -15.15 14.26 12.42
CA ASP A 31 -15.67 15.57 12.79
C ASP A 31 -15.72 16.47 11.57
N ASP A 32 -16.93 16.82 11.13
CA ASP A 32 -17.17 17.70 9.99
C ASP A 32 -16.84 19.17 10.29
N GLN A 33 -16.84 19.60 11.55
CA GLN A 33 -16.49 20.97 11.93
C GLN A 33 -14.98 21.18 11.86
N ILE A 34 -14.22 20.22 12.39
CA ILE A 34 -12.75 20.29 12.41
C ILE A 34 -12.14 19.73 11.09
N GLY A 35 -12.89 18.90 10.37
CA GLY A 35 -12.44 18.20 9.17
C GLY A 35 -11.37 17.15 9.48
N ARG A 36 -11.52 16.44 10.61
CA ARG A 36 -10.52 15.51 11.15
C ARG A 36 -11.15 14.23 11.68
N ALA A 37 -10.35 13.17 11.71
CA ALA A 37 -10.71 11.91 12.35
C ALA A 37 -10.53 12.02 13.88
N ILE A 38 -11.49 11.50 14.64
CA ILE A 38 -11.46 11.46 16.10
C ILE A 38 -11.42 10.00 16.57
N PRO A 39 -10.44 9.61 17.42
CA PRO A 39 -10.43 8.28 18.03
C PRO A 39 -11.53 8.15 19.09
N LEU A 40 -12.24 7.03 19.08
CA LEU A 40 -13.30 6.76 20.07
C LEU A 40 -12.70 6.33 21.41
N ARG A 41 -12.78 7.21 22.42
CA ARG A 41 -12.27 6.90 23.77
C ARG A 41 -13.27 6.06 24.56
N GLY A 42 -13.06 4.74 24.59
CA GLY A 42 -13.66 3.83 25.58
C GLY A 42 -15.19 3.66 25.54
N GLY A 43 -15.87 4.22 24.54
CA GLY A 43 -17.32 4.10 24.35
C GLY A 43 -17.77 2.69 23.93
N LEU A 44 -19.07 2.43 24.05
CA LEU A 44 -19.70 1.15 23.69
C LEU A 44 -19.30 0.72 22.27
N ASN A 45 -19.30 1.65 21.32
CA ASN A 45 -19.05 1.35 19.92
C ASN A 45 -17.63 0.81 19.67
N TYR A 46 -16.64 1.35 20.38
CA TYR A 46 -15.28 0.84 20.31
C TYR A 46 -15.16 -0.52 21.00
N ARG A 47 -15.76 -0.69 22.19
CA ARG A 47 -15.75 -1.98 22.89
C ARG A 47 -16.39 -3.09 22.06
N LEU A 48 -17.45 -2.79 21.33
CA LEU A 48 -18.08 -3.73 20.39
C LEU A 48 -17.15 -4.08 19.23
N PHE A 49 -16.42 -3.11 18.67
CA PHE A 49 -15.38 -3.38 17.67
C PHE A 49 -14.26 -4.28 18.22
N GLN A 50 -13.79 -4.04 19.44
CA GLN A 50 -12.78 -4.88 20.11
C GLN A 50 -13.29 -6.29 20.37
N ALA A 51 -14.54 -6.42 20.83
CA ALA A 51 -15.18 -7.70 21.08
C ALA A 51 -15.37 -8.48 19.77
N ALA A 52 -15.88 -7.84 18.71
CA ALA A 52 -16.05 -8.46 17.40
C ALA A 52 -14.72 -8.94 16.81
N SER A 53 -13.67 -8.14 16.94
CA SER A 53 -12.34 -8.51 16.43
C SER A 53 -11.70 -9.62 17.27
N SER A 54 -11.85 -9.60 18.59
CA SER A 54 -11.43 -10.69 19.48
C SER A 54 -12.18 -11.98 19.16
N PHE A 55 -13.49 -11.91 18.93
CA PHE A 55 -14.32 -13.04 18.50
C PHE A 55 -13.83 -13.59 17.15
N GLY A 56 -13.51 -12.71 16.21
CA GLY A 56 -12.87 -13.06 14.94
C GLY A 56 -11.58 -13.85 15.14
N MET A 57 -10.71 -13.38 16.04
CA MET A 57 -9.40 -13.98 16.32
C MET A 57 -9.50 -15.35 17.01
N PHE A 58 -10.29 -15.44 18.08
CA PHE A 58 -10.29 -16.62 18.95
C PHE A 58 -11.30 -17.70 18.57
N LEU A 59 -12.35 -17.35 17.81
CA LEU A 59 -13.38 -18.31 17.41
C LEU A 59 -13.42 -18.52 15.89
N PHE A 60 -13.65 -17.47 15.11
CA PHE A 60 -13.84 -17.64 13.67
C PHE A 60 -12.57 -18.12 12.96
N LEU A 61 -11.41 -17.54 13.26
CA LEU A 61 -10.18 -17.91 12.58
C LEU A 61 -9.81 -19.40 12.79
N PRO A 62 -9.82 -19.98 14.02
CA PRO A 62 -9.62 -21.41 14.22
C PRO A 62 -10.63 -22.29 13.48
N ILE A 63 -11.91 -21.89 13.47
CA ILE A 63 -12.96 -22.63 12.76
C ILE A 63 -12.69 -22.65 11.25
N LEU A 64 -12.31 -21.50 10.68
CA LEU A 64 -11.95 -21.38 9.27
C LEU A 64 -10.71 -22.22 8.92
N PHE A 65 -9.68 -22.24 9.79
CA PHE A 65 -8.51 -23.11 9.60
C PHE A 65 -8.89 -24.60 9.64
N LEU A 66 -9.69 -25.01 10.62
CA LEU A 66 -10.18 -26.38 10.71
C LEU A 66 -10.95 -26.77 9.45
N ARG A 67 -11.79 -25.86 8.94
CA ARG A 67 -12.54 -26.09 7.71
C ARG A 67 -11.63 -26.19 6.49
N CYS A 68 -10.62 -25.31 6.36
CA CYS A 68 -9.60 -25.44 5.31
C CYS A 68 -8.89 -26.80 5.37
N TYR A 69 -8.54 -27.27 6.57
CA TYR A 69 -7.91 -28.57 6.77
C TYR A 69 -8.83 -29.73 6.38
N GLN A 70 -10.10 -29.70 6.80
CA GLN A 70 -11.09 -30.71 6.40
C GLN A 70 -11.26 -30.78 4.88
N LEU A 71 -11.38 -29.62 4.23
CA LEU A 71 -11.51 -29.52 2.77
C LEU A 71 -10.26 -30.02 2.03
N TYR A 72 -9.09 -29.91 2.67
CA TYR A 72 -7.82 -30.43 2.12
C TYR A 72 -7.67 -31.94 2.26
N VAL A 73 -8.12 -32.52 3.38
CA VAL A 73 -7.93 -33.96 3.70
C VAL A 73 -9.02 -34.86 3.10
N THR A 74 -10.21 -34.33 2.80
CA THR A 74 -11.33 -35.15 2.33
C THR A 74 -11.14 -35.54 0.86
N ASP A 75 -10.83 -36.82 0.61
CA ASP A 75 -10.73 -37.44 -0.72
C ASP A 75 -11.78 -38.56 -0.87
N PRO A 76 -12.67 -38.56 -1.88
CA PRO A 76 -12.87 -37.51 -2.90
C PRO A 76 -13.51 -36.23 -2.32
N PRO A 77 -13.34 -35.07 -2.97
CA PRO A 77 -13.92 -33.82 -2.50
C PRO A 77 -15.45 -33.93 -2.52
N VAL A 78 -16.05 -34.06 -1.34
CA VAL A 78 -17.52 -34.06 -1.14
C VAL A 78 -18.10 -32.68 -1.45
N GLU A 79 -17.27 -31.63 -1.33
CA GLU A 79 -17.67 -30.23 -1.45
C GLU A 79 -17.33 -29.64 -2.82
N SER A 80 -18.06 -28.60 -3.21
CA SER A 80 -17.84 -27.92 -4.48
C SER A 80 -16.46 -27.24 -4.51
N LYS A 81 -15.84 -27.18 -5.70
CA LYS A 81 -14.57 -26.42 -5.91
C LYS A 81 -14.70 -24.94 -5.49
N MET A 82 -15.90 -24.39 -5.57
CA MET A 82 -16.20 -23.02 -5.13
C MET A 82 -16.14 -22.87 -3.62
N ALA A 83 -16.70 -23.83 -2.88
CA ALA A 83 -16.68 -23.81 -1.42
C ALA A 83 -15.25 -23.87 -0.88
N ILE A 84 -14.40 -24.68 -1.52
CA ILE A 84 -12.96 -24.74 -1.24
C ILE A 84 -12.33 -23.36 -1.42
N ASN A 85 -12.47 -22.76 -2.60
CA ASN A 85 -11.86 -21.46 -2.89
C ASN A 85 -12.37 -20.34 -1.96
N TYR A 86 -13.69 -20.22 -1.79
CA TYR A 86 -14.28 -19.20 -0.92
C TYR A 86 -13.82 -19.34 0.52
N THR A 87 -13.67 -20.56 1.03
CA THR A 87 -13.17 -20.79 2.40
C THR A 87 -11.72 -20.34 2.52
N PHE A 88 -10.83 -20.69 1.59
CA PHE A 88 -9.44 -20.23 1.61
C PHE A 88 -9.33 -18.70 1.51
N VAL A 89 -10.10 -18.06 0.64
CA VAL A 89 -10.13 -16.59 0.50
C VAL A 89 -10.64 -15.94 1.78
N ALA A 90 -11.71 -16.46 2.39
CA ALA A 90 -12.23 -15.95 3.65
C ALA A 90 -11.21 -16.07 4.80
N THR A 91 -10.54 -17.22 4.91
CA THR A 91 -9.47 -17.44 5.90
C THR A 91 -8.33 -16.44 5.69
N PHE A 92 -7.88 -16.27 4.46
CA PHE A 92 -6.81 -15.32 4.13
C PHE A 92 -7.19 -13.86 4.44
N LEU A 93 -8.41 -13.44 4.07
CA LEU A 93 -8.93 -12.11 4.41
C LEU A 93 -9.02 -11.90 5.92
N MET A 94 -9.44 -12.93 6.68
CA MET A 94 -9.51 -12.87 8.14
C MET A 94 -8.13 -12.72 8.77
N ILE A 95 -7.12 -13.47 8.31
CA ILE A 95 -5.72 -13.32 8.78
C ILE A 95 -5.23 -11.89 8.51
N THR A 96 -5.44 -11.38 7.30
CA THR A 96 -5.04 -10.03 6.91
C THR A 96 -5.76 -8.99 7.77
N PHE A 97 -7.05 -9.14 8.00
CA PHE A 97 -7.84 -8.27 8.88
C PHE A 97 -7.26 -8.22 10.29
N LEU A 98 -7.02 -9.39 10.89
CA LEU A 98 -6.58 -9.49 12.27
C LEU A 98 -5.22 -8.85 12.51
N GLN A 99 -4.31 -8.88 11.52
CA GLN A 99 -3.04 -8.16 11.59
C GLN A 99 -3.25 -6.63 11.73
N HIS A 100 -4.17 -6.06 10.95
CA HIS A 100 -4.48 -4.62 11.03
C HIS A 100 -5.31 -4.28 12.27
N ALA A 101 -6.31 -5.11 12.58
CA ALA A 101 -7.18 -4.94 13.73
C ALA A 101 -6.39 -5.04 15.04
N ALA A 102 -5.37 -5.90 15.13
CA ALA A 102 -4.52 -6.03 16.31
C ALA A 102 -3.82 -4.72 16.71
N VAL A 103 -3.48 -3.87 15.73
CA VAL A 103 -2.95 -2.52 16.01
C VAL A 103 -4.07 -1.63 16.54
N LEU A 104 -5.24 -1.64 15.90
CA LEU A 104 -6.37 -0.76 16.21
C LEU A 104 -7.11 -1.09 17.52
N ILE A 105 -7.07 -2.35 17.97
CA ILE A 105 -7.70 -2.82 19.22
C ILE A 105 -6.90 -2.38 20.45
N ARG A 106 -5.62 -2.06 20.30
CA ARG A 106 -4.79 -1.59 21.43
C ARG A 106 -5.37 -0.30 22.02
N PRO A 107 -5.29 -0.10 23.35
CA PRO A 107 -5.83 1.10 23.99
C PRO A 107 -5.37 2.41 23.35
N ASP A 108 -4.09 2.49 22.97
CA ASP A 108 -3.50 3.65 22.29
C ASP A 108 -3.46 3.53 20.76
N GLY A 109 -3.89 2.39 20.21
CA GLY A 109 -3.75 2.07 18.79
C GLY A 109 -4.46 3.07 17.87
N GLN A 110 -5.72 3.38 18.16
CA GLN A 110 -6.48 4.37 17.40
C GLN A 110 -5.88 5.77 17.49
N LYS A 111 -5.43 6.16 18.69
CA LYS A 111 -4.83 7.47 18.93
C LYS A 111 -3.51 7.58 18.17
N SER A 112 -2.68 6.54 18.23
CA SER A 112 -1.45 6.43 17.44
C SER A 112 -1.74 6.56 15.95
N PHE A 113 -2.74 5.81 15.45
CA PHE A 113 -3.16 5.85 14.05
C PHE A 113 -3.56 7.27 13.59
N VAL A 114 -4.42 7.97 14.35
CA VAL A 114 -4.83 9.34 14.02
C VAL A 114 -3.65 10.31 14.12
N ASN A 115 -2.83 10.19 15.17
CA ASN A 115 -1.66 11.05 15.36
C ASN A 115 -0.65 10.89 14.22
N CYS A 116 -0.38 9.66 13.77
CA CYS A 116 0.47 9.40 12.62
C CYS A 116 -0.09 10.05 11.35
N TYR A 117 -1.40 9.92 11.12
CA TYR A 117 -2.06 10.53 9.96
C TYR A 117 -1.95 12.07 10.00
N GLU A 118 -2.25 12.68 11.15
CA GLU A 118 -2.13 14.12 11.35
C GLU A 118 -0.68 14.60 11.19
N ALA A 119 0.29 13.86 11.70
CA ALA A 119 1.70 14.18 11.54
C ALA A 119 2.11 14.19 10.06
N ILE A 120 1.69 13.19 9.27
CA ILE A 120 1.95 13.16 7.83
C ILE A 120 1.28 14.36 7.13
N LEU A 121 0.03 14.71 7.49
CA LEU A 121 -0.67 15.88 6.93
C LEU A 121 0.03 17.20 7.26
N ASN A 122 0.54 17.34 8.48
CA ASN A 122 1.25 18.54 8.92
C ASN A 122 2.59 18.66 8.21
N LEU A 123 3.36 17.56 8.10
CA LEU A 123 4.59 17.53 7.32
C LEU A 123 4.36 17.89 5.84
N GLU A 124 3.27 17.40 5.21
CA GLU A 124 2.93 17.84 3.84
C GLU A 124 2.66 19.35 3.78
N ARG A 125 1.93 19.89 4.76
CA ARG A 125 1.63 21.32 4.81
C ARG A 125 2.90 22.16 4.98
N ASP A 126 3.80 21.73 5.85
CA ASP A 126 5.06 22.43 6.14
C ASP A 126 5.98 22.44 4.89
N MET A 127 6.05 21.30 4.19
CA MET A 127 6.76 21.21 2.89
C MET A 127 6.12 22.14 1.84
N GLN A 128 4.79 22.24 1.82
CA GLN A 128 4.06 23.12 0.91
C GLN A 128 4.31 24.60 1.21
N GLN A 129 4.46 24.99 2.47
CA GLN A 129 4.80 26.36 2.86
C GLN A 129 6.25 26.73 2.52
N SER A 130 7.13 25.76 2.33
CA SER A 130 8.51 25.98 1.90
C SER A 130 8.66 26.27 0.41
N ILE A 131 7.58 26.25 -0.37
CA ILE A 131 7.59 26.70 -1.77
C ILE A 131 7.30 28.21 -1.81
N PRO A 132 8.24 29.06 -2.28
CA PRO A 132 8.09 30.52 -2.24
C PRO A 132 6.92 31.04 -3.09
N GLU A 133 6.60 30.37 -4.21
CA GLU A 133 5.46 30.72 -5.07
C GLU A 133 4.72 29.46 -5.53
N LEU A 134 3.42 29.33 -5.17
CA LEU A 134 2.60 28.18 -5.57
C LEU A 134 2.44 28.02 -7.09
N TYR A 135 2.61 29.11 -7.84
CA TYR A 135 2.43 29.22 -9.28
C TYR A 135 3.66 28.84 -10.09
N TYR A 136 4.79 28.53 -9.43
CA TYR A 136 6.00 28.14 -10.14
C TYR A 136 5.77 26.83 -10.91
N ASP A 137 6.32 26.72 -12.13
CA ASP A 137 6.24 25.51 -12.92
C ASP A 137 6.96 24.36 -12.19
N ARG A 138 6.17 23.37 -11.77
CA ARG A 138 6.64 22.17 -11.05
C ARG A 138 7.26 21.15 -12.02
N GLY A 139 7.01 21.32 -13.31
CA GLY A 139 7.45 20.47 -14.38
C GLY A 139 6.52 19.27 -14.58
N ALA A 140 6.35 18.88 -15.85
CA ALA A 140 5.43 17.81 -16.27
C ALA A 140 5.64 16.46 -15.57
N SER A 141 6.85 16.15 -15.07
CA SER A 141 7.09 14.91 -14.32
C SER A 141 6.43 14.91 -12.94
N VAL A 142 6.37 16.07 -12.27
CA VAL A 142 5.71 16.21 -10.96
C VAL A 142 4.21 16.12 -11.18
N ASP A 143 3.66 16.82 -12.18
CA ASP A 143 2.24 16.75 -12.50
C ASP A 143 1.80 15.33 -12.88
N ARG A 144 2.60 14.63 -13.68
CA ARG A 144 2.37 13.21 -13.99
C ARG A 144 2.41 12.34 -12.74
N ALA A 145 3.37 12.56 -11.85
CA ALA A 145 3.46 11.82 -10.60
C ALA A 145 2.23 12.08 -9.71
N VAL A 146 1.79 13.33 -9.59
CA VAL A 146 0.59 13.73 -8.84
C VAL A 146 -0.66 13.10 -9.45
N ALA A 147 -0.83 13.16 -10.77
CA ALA A 147 -1.94 12.52 -11.46
C ALA A 147 -1.95 11.00 -11.21
N MET A 148 -0.79 10.37 -11.25
CA MET A 148 -0.64 8.93 -11.00
C MET A 148 -1.00 8.56 -9.56
N VAL A 149 -0.41 9.23 -8.55
CA VAL A 149 -0.67 8.91 -7.13
C VAL A 149 -2.07 9.29 -6.68
N THR A 150 -2.78 10.14 -7.42
CA THR A 150 -4.19 10.49 -7.14
C THR A 150 -5.17 9.58 -7.86
N LEU A 151 -4.82 9.09 -9.05
CA LEU A 151 -5.62 8.09 -9.77
C LEU A 151 -5.66 6.76 -9.00
N PHE A 152 -4.54 6.36 -8.41
CA PHE A 152 -4.41 5.06 -7.77
C PHE A 152 -5.40 4.83 -6.61
N PRO A 153 -5.47 5.69 -5.56
CA PRO A 153 -6.47 5.55 -4.51
C PRO A 153 -7.90 5.60 -5.06
N LYS A 154 -8.18 6.44 -6.07
CA LYS A 154 -9.51 6.52 -6.66
C LYS A 154 -9.95 5.18 -7.25
N VAL A 155 -9.10 4.54 -8.04
CA VAL A 155 -9.38 3.22 -8.63
C VAL A 155 -9.50 2.15 -7.54
N PHE A 156 -8.57 2.14 -6.58
CA PHE A 156 -8.57 1.18 -5.49
C PHE A 156 -9.84 1.26 -4.63
N PHE A 157 -10.19 2.46 -4.14
CA PHE A 157 -11.39 2.67 -3.33
C PHE A 157 -12.67 2.49 -4.12
N HIS A 158 -12.66 2.77 -5.43
CA HIS A 158 -13.81 2.45 -6.27
C HIS A 158 -14.03 0.93 -6.36
N GLY A 159 -12.97 0.15 -6.54
CA GLY A 159 -13.05 -1.31 -6.51
C GLY A 159 -13.59 -1.81 -5.17
N ILE A 160 -13.00 -1.36 -4.06
CA ILE A 160 -13.36 -1.82 -2.72
C ILE A 160 -14.78 -1.42 -2.31
N ASP A 161 -15.22 -0.20 -2.65
CA ASP A 161 -16.50 0.29 -2.16
C ASP A 161 -17.70 -0.15 -3.03
N TYR A 162 -17.47 -0.48 -4.31
CA TYR A 162 -18.56 -0.80 -5.24
C TYR A 162 -18.50 -2.22 -5.78
N VAL A 163 -17.32 -2.71 -6.15
CA VAL A 163 -17.20 -4.04 -6.77
C VAL A 163 -17.21 -5.12 -5.70
N VAL A 164 -16.38 -4.99 -4.66
CA VAL A 164 -16.21 -6.07 -3.69
C VAL A 164 -17.46 -6.37 -2.85
N PRO A 165 -18.30 -5.41 -2.44
CA PRO A 165 -19.54 -5.71 -1.73
C PRO A 165 -20.52 -6.54 -2.57
N VAL A 166 -20.57 -6.29 -3.88
CA VAL A 166 -21.36 -7.11 -4.82
C VAL A 166 -20.80 -8.53 -4.87
N MET A 167 -19.48 -8.69 -4.87
CA MET A 167 -18.85 -10.02 -4.81
C MET A 167 -19.17 -10.73 -3.50
N PHE A 168 -19.15 -10.05 -2.34
CA PHE A 168 -19.56 -10.64 -1.07
C PHE A 168 -21.03 -11.02 -1.04
N LEU A 169 -21.91 -10.25 -1.67
CA LEU A 169 -23.32 -10.61 -1.79
C LEU A 169 -23.49 -11.90 -2.61
N ILE A 170 -22.81 -12.01 -3.76
CA ILE A 170 -22.87 -13.21 -4.61
C ILE A 170 -22.29 -14.43 -3.88
N VAL A 171 -21.14 -14.27 -3.23
CA VAL A 171 -20.51 -15.35 -2.45
C VAL A 171 -21.37 -15.73 -1.25
N GLY A 172 -21.90 -14.76 -0.53
CA GLY A 172 -22.71 -14.96 0.66
C GLY A 172 -24.05 -15.66 0.38
N LEU A 173 -24.69 -15.33 -0.74
CA LEU A 173 -25.94 -15.96 -1.19
C LEU A 173 -25.71 -17.26 -1.99
N SER A 174 -24.49 -17.81 -2.00
CA SER A 174 -24.20 -19.11 -2.59
C SER A 174 -24.25 -20.20 -1.53
N GLU A 175 -24.75 -21.39 -1.89
CA GLU A 175 -24.66 -22.60 -1.05
C GLU A 175 -23.19 -22.99 -0.75
N SER A 176 -22.25 -22.47 -1.55
CA SER A 176 -20.81 -22.66 -1.34
C SER A 176 -20.21 -21.64 -0.37
N SER A 177 -21.00 -20.75 0.23
CA SER A 177 -20.46 -19.74 1.15
C SER A 177 -19.83 -20.40 2.38
N PRO A 178 -18.69 -19.90 2.89
CA PRO A 178 -18.02 -20.52 4.03
C PRO A 178 -18.91 -20.55 5.28
N LEU A 179 -19.75 -19.53 5.46
CA LEU A 179 -20.66 -19.45 6.59
C LEU A 179 -21.85 -20.42 6.44
N TYR A 180 -22.45 -20.52 5.25
CA TYR A 180 -23.53 -21.48 5.00
C TYR A 180 -23.05 -22.92 5.19
N THR A 181 -21.92 -23.27 4.57
CA THR A 181 -21.34 -24.62 4.68
C THR A 181 -20.94 -24.96 6.11
N LEU A 182 -20.43 -23.99 6.88
CA LEU A 182 -20.15 -24.16 8.30
C LEU A 182 -21.43 -24.43 9.11
N LEU A 183 -22.48 -23.62 8.92
CA LEU A 183 -23.75 -23.82 9.62
C LEU A 183 -24.36 -25.18 9.28
N ARG A 184 -24.31 -25.58 8.01
CA ARG A 184 -24.77 -26.89 7.54
C ARG A 184 -23.99 -28.04 8.17
N ALA A 185 -22.68 -27.87 8.34
CA ALA A 185 -21.81 -28.87 8.98
C ALA A 185 -22.08 -29.02 10.48
N ILE A 186 -22.39 -27.92 11.18
CA ILE A 186 -22.71 -27.94 12.62
C ILE A 186 -24.11 -28.53 12.84
N TYR A 187 -25.08 -28.12 12.03
CA TYR A 187 -26.46 -28.52 12.16
C TYR A 187 -27.04 -28.82 10.78
N ASN A 188 -27.36 -30.08 10.51
CA ASN A 188 -27.92 -30.51 9.23
C ASN A 188 -29.40 -30.09 9.12
N PHE A 189 -29.64 -28.78 9.01
CA PHE A 189 -30.97 -28.18 8.97
C PHE A 189 -31.79 -28.56 7.74
N GLU A 190 -31.13 -29.03 6.67
CA GLU A 190 -31.80 -29.49 5.44
C GLU A 190 -32.72 -30.69 5.70
N LYS A 191 -32.49 -31.45 6.78
CA LYS A 191 -33.31 -32.61 7.14
C LYS A 191 -34.70 -32.24 7.68
N PHE A 192 -34.87 -31.08 8.31
CA PHE A 192 -36.10 -30.76 9.05
C PHE A 192 -37.19 -30.13 8.17
N LEU A 193 -36.82 -29.25 7.23
CA LEU A 193 -37.74 -28.55 6.31
C LEU A 193 -36.96 -28.24 5.01
N PRO A 194 -37.10 -29.06 3.96
CA PRO A 194 -36.14 -29.12 2.86
C PRO A 194 -36.05 -27.86 1.98
N HIS A 195 -36.99 -26.91 2.10
CA HIS A 195 -37.01 -25.71 1.24
C HIS A 195 -36.92 -24.39 2.02
N TYR A 196 -37.73 -24.22 3.07
CA TYR A 196 -37.81 -22.93 3.76
C TYR A 196 -36.61 -22.64 4.66
N VAL A 197 -36.14 -23.63 5.42
CA VAL A 197 -35.05 -23.43 6.38
C VAL A 197 -33.72 -23.15 5.67
N PRO A 198 -33.31 -23.92 4.64
CA PRO A 198 -32.10 -23.62 3.87
C PRO A 198 -32.13 -22.22 3.24
N PHE A 199 -33.27 -21.80 2.69
CA PHE A 199 -33.42 -20.47 2.10
C PHE A 199 -33.23 -19.35 3.14
N ILE A 200 -33.86 -19.46 4.31
CA ILE A 200 -33.70 -18.46 5.39
C ILE A 200 -32.26 -18.43 5.88
N VAL A 201 -31.62 -19.59 6.09
CA VAL A 201 -30.22 -19.68 6.52
C VAL A 201 -29.29 -19.07 5.46
N LEU A 202 -29.57 -19.28 4.17
CA LEU A 202 -28.81 -18.69 3.07
C LEU A 202 -28.90 -17.16 3.05
N ILE A 203 -30.10 -16.59 3.21
CA ILE A 203 -30.30 -15.14 3.29
C ILE A 203 -29.59 -14.55 4.52
N LEU A 204 -29.73 -15.17 5.69
CA LEU A 204 -29.11 -14.70 6.92
C LEU A 204 -27.58 -14.79 6.87
N SER A 205 -27.05 -15.92 6.40
CA SER A 205 -25.60 -16.10 6.23
C SER A 205 -25.03 -15.20 5.14
N GLY A 206 -25.77 -14.94 4.07
CA GLY A 206 -25.38 -13.99 3.03
C GLY A 206 -25.32 -12.55 3.54
N ALA A 207 -26.34 -12.10 4.28
CA ALA A 207 -26.35 -10.79 4.92
C ALA A 207 -25.20 -10.64 5.93
N ALA A 208 -24.97 -11.65 6.77
CA ALA A 208 -23.85 -11.66 7.72
C ALA A 208 -22.50 -11.60 6.99
N THR A 209 -22.31 -12.39 5.94
CA THR A 209 -21.10 -12.40 5.11
C THR A 209 -20.85 -11.03 4.47
N LEU A 210 -21.90 -10.38 3.96
CA LEU A 210 -21.79 -9.04 3.40
C LEU A 210 -21.34 -8.02 4.45
N ILE A 211 -22.03 -7.95 5.60
CA ILE A 211 -21.75 -6.98 6.67
C ILE A 211 -20.34 -7.18 7.24
N VAL A 212 -19.99 -8.41 7.59
CA VAL A 212 -18.68 -8.75 8.16
C VAL A 212 -17.57 -8.56 7.12
N GLY A 213 -17.79 -9.02 5.89
CA GLY A 213 -16.84 -8.88 4.80
C GLY A 213 -16.53 -7.42 4.47
N THR A 214 -17.55 -6.56 4.35
CA THR A 214 -17.32 -5.14 4.11
C THR A 214 -16.66 -4.46 5.31
N GLY A 215 -17.02 -4.82 6.54
CA GLY A 215 -16.38 -4.31 7.75
C GLY A 215 -14.88 -4.65 7.80
N ILE A 216 -14.52 -5.90 7.47
CA ILE A 216 -13.14 -6.36 7.34
C ILE A 216 -12.40 -5.52 6.29
N LEU A 217 -12.94 -5.41 5.08
CA LEU A 217 -12.27 -4.69 3.99
C LEU A 217 -12.11 -3.21 4.28
N CYS A 218 -13.12 -2.54 4.86
CA CYS A 218 -13.02 -1.12 5.20
C CYS A 218 -11.90 -0.87 6.21
N THR A 219 -11.75 -1.77 7.19
CA THR A 219 -10.67 -1.69 8.17
C THR A 219 -9.29 -1.83 7.52
N ILE A 220 -9.11 -2.86 6.69
CA ILE A 220 -7.86 -3.06 5.92
C ILE A 220 -7.58 -1.83 5.04
N SER A 221 -8.61 -1.32 4.35
CA SER A 221 -8.48 -0.21 3.41
C SER A 221 -8.10 1.10 4.09
N LEU A 222 -8.61 1.37 5.29
CA LEU A 222 -8.21 2.53 6.09
C LEU A 222 -6.72 2.46 6.47
N CYS A 223 -6.22 1.29 6.85
CA CYS A 223 -4.80 1.09 7.14
C CYS A 223 -3.92 1.20 5.90
N VAL A 224 -4.37 0.66 4.76
CA VAL A 224 -3.66 0.81 3.48
C VAL A 224 -3.65 2.28 3.03
N LEU A 225 -4.75 3.02 3.22
CA LEU A 225 -4.86 4.43 2.83
C LEU A 225 -3.75 5.30 3.43
N ILE A 226 -3.51 5.18 4.74
CA ILE A 226 -2.50 6.00 5.44
C ILE A 226 -1.08 5.66 4.98
N LEU A 227 -0.79 4.37 4.74
CA LEU A 227 0.50 3.93 4.19
C LEU A 227 0.68 4.45 2.76
N CYS A 228 -0.34 4.28 1.91
CA CYS A 228 -0.34 4.79 0.55
C CYS A 228 -0.16 6.32 0.52
N TYR A 229 -0.79 7.05 1.44
CA TYR A 229 -0.63 8.49 1.54
C TYR A 229 0.81 8.88 1.85
N GLY A 230 1.41 8.29 2.89
CA GLY A 230 2.78 8.55 3.27
C GLY A 230 3.77 8.24 2.13
N ILE A 231 3.65 7.09 1.48
CA ILE A 231 4.50 6.71 0.34
C ILE A 231 4.31 7.68 -0.84
N SER A 232 3.07 8.08 -1.13
CA SER A 232 2.78 9.04 -2.21
C SER A 232 3.40 10.40 -1.95
N CYS A 233 3.29 10.90 -0.72
CA CYS A 233 3.95 12.13 -0.29
C CYS A 233 5.45 12.02 -0.46
N LEU A 234 6.07 10.96 0.07
CA LEU A 234 7.51 10.73 -0.07
C LEU A 234 7.96 10.74 -1.54
N TYR A 235 7.23 10.07 -2.42
CA TYR A 235 7.54 10.05 -3.86
C TYR A 235 7.41 11.43 -4.52
N VAL A 236 6.25 12.08 -4.38
CA VAL A 236 5.97 13.37 -5.05
C VAL A 236 6.94 14.44 -4.57
N TRP A 237 7.16 14.56 -3.26
CA TRP A 237 8.05 15.57 -2.69
C TRP A 237 9.52 15.31 -2.97
N THR A 238 9.93 14.04 -3.09
CA THR A 238 11.29 13.74 -3.56
C THR A 238 11.51 14.24 -4.99
N LEU A 239 10.51 14.17 -5.87
CA LEU A 239 10.63 14.70 -7.24
C LEU A 239 10.77 16.22 -7.29
N PHE A 240 10.32 16.96 -6.28
CA PHE A 240 10.60 18.40 -6.17
C PHE A 240 12.07 18.69 -5.86
N LEU A 241 12.69 17.82 -5.06
CA LEU A 241 14.10 17.94 -4.70
C LEU A 241 15.04 17.54 -5.84
N VAL A 242 14.61 16.69 -6.79
CA VAL A 242 15.46 16.32 -7.93
C VAL A 242 15.68 17.55 -8.82
N PRO A 243 16.92 18.06 -8.91
CA PRO A 243 17.19 19.26 -9.68
C PRO A 243 17.07 18.99 -11.19
N PHE A 244 16.56 19.97 -11.93
CA PHE A 244 16.38 19.89 -13.38
C PHE A 244 17.56 20.55 -14.11
N TYR A 245 18.03 19.92 -15.19
CA TYR A 245 19.07 20.52 -16.03
C TYR A 245 18.45 21.61 -16.90
N CYS A 246 18.69 22.86 -16.52
CA CYS A 246 18.48 23.97 -17.44
C CYS A 246 19.53 23.90 -18.56
N ARG A 247 19.20 24.45 -19.74
CA ARG A 247 20.09 24.54 -20.90
C ARG A 247 21.45 25.18 -20.58
N ASN A 248 21.53 25.93 -19.47
CA ASN A 248 22.78 26.47 -18.95
C ASN A 248 23.23 25.68 -17.71
N PRO A 249 24.30 24.87 -17.78
CA PRO A 249 24.75 24.00 -16.70
C PRO A 249 25.25 24.75 -15.46
N SER A 250 25.58 26.04 -15.59
CA SER A 250 26.03 26.89 -14.49
C SER A 250 24.91 27.31 -13.53
N PHE A 251 23.64 27.17 -13.91
CA PHE A 251 22.48 27.51 -13.08
C PHE A 251 21.55 26.32 -12.94
N MET A 252 21.96 25.34 -12.13
CA MET A 252 21.07 24.26 -11.72
C MET A 252 20.05 24.81 -10.73
N LYS A 253 18.80 24.98 -11.17
CA LYS A 253 17.69 25.39 -10.32
C LYS A 253 16.96 24.16 -9.80
N LEU A 254 16.69 24.15 -8.49
CA LEU A 254 15.72 23.23 -7.92
C LEU A 254 14.33 23.57 -8.47
N ARG A 255 13.46 22.56 -8.58
CA ARG A 255 12.09 22.77 -9.06
C ARG A 255 11.34 23.68 -8.10
N GLY A 256 10.43 24.48 -8.62
CA GLY A 256 9.65 25.41 -7.80
C GLY A 256 10.44 26.59 -7.23
N GLY A 257 11.66 26.87 -7.74
CA GLY A 257 12.48 27.98 -7.24
C GLY A 257 13.00 27.79 -5.81
N LEU A 258 13.05 26.55 -5.32
CA LEU A 258 13.47 26.24 -3.96
C LEU A 258 14.89 26.76 -3.66
N SER A 259 15.05 27.46 -2.54
CA SER A 259 16.36 27.85 -2.04
C SER A 259 17.10 26.63 -1.46
N PHE A 260 18.41 26.78 -1.24
CA PHE A 260 19.21 25.76 -0.57
C PHE A 260 18.62 25.39 0.81
N PHE A 261 18.28 26.40 1.63
CA PHE A 261 17.76 26.16 2.97
C PHE A 261 16.39 25.50 2.96
N ASP A 262 15.49 25.90 2.05
CA ASP A 262 14.18 25.27 1.89
C ASP A 262 14.30 23.82 1.45
N SER A 263 15.22 23.52 0.53
CA SER A 263 15.48 22.15 0.08
C SER A 263 15.98 21.24 1.21
N VAL A 264 16.84 21.75 2.09
CA VAL A 264 17.33 21.04 3.28
C VAL A 264 16.19 20.84 4.29
N LYS A 265 15.33 21.85 4.46
CA LYS A 265 14.16 21.76 5.34
C LYS A 265 13.17 20.70 4.85
N ILE A 266 12.75 20.75 3.58
CA ILE A 266 11.88 19.74 2.95
C ILE A 266 12.50 18.36 3.08
N TYR A 267 13.80 18.22 2.84
CA TYR A 267 14.48 16.94 2.97
C TYR A 267 14.44 16.37 4.40
N ARG A 268 14.59 17.22 5.41
CA ARG A 268 14.47 16.82 6.82
C ARG A 268 13.04 16.40 7.17
N GLU A 269 12.04 17.10 6.64
CA GLU A 269 10.63 16.74 6.82
C GLU A 269 10.30 15.39 6.14
N LEU A 270 10.84 15.14 4.95
CA LEU A 270 10.73 13.84 4.28
C LEU A 270 11.41 12.72 5.07
N HIS A 271 12.52 13.02 5.75
CA HIS A 271 13.17 12.06 6.63
C HIS A 271 12.26 11.65 7.80
N VAL A 272 11.67 12.64 8.48
CA VAL A 272 10.74 12.40 9.59
C VAL A 272 9.50 11.64 9.09
N MET A 273 8.95 12.01 7.93
CA MET A 273 7.83 11.30 7.32
C MET A 273 8.19 9.83 7.02
N THR A 274 9.40 9.58 6.52
CA THR A 274 9.90 8.21 6.27
C THR A 274 9.94 7.40 7.56
N LEU A 275 10.40 7.97 8.67
CA LEU A 275 10.43 7.30 9.97
C LEU A 275 9.01 6.95 10.45
N ILE A 276 8.07 7.90 10.36
CA ILE A 276 6.66 7.68 10.75
C ILE A 276 6.04 6.57 9.90
N VAL A 277 6.22 6.61 8.58
CA VAL A 277 5.67 5.60 7.66
C VAL A 277 6.32 4.24 7.89
N SER A 278 7.62 4.19 8.18
CA SER A 278 8.32 2.94 8.50
C SER A 278 7.85 2.31 9.80
N GLU A 279 7.66 3.12 10.85
CA GLU A 279 7.15 2.61 12.12
C GLU A 279 5.72 2.09 11.97
N LEU A 280 4.86 2.85 11.27
CA LEU A 280 3.50 2.43 10.97
C LEU A 280 3.46 1.14 10.13
N ALA A 281 4.35 1.02 9.14
CA ALA A 281 4.46 -0.19 8.32
C ALA A 281 4.89 -1.41 9.15
N ARG A 282 5.80 -1.21 10.11
CA ARG A 282 6.29 -2.25 11.03
C ARG A 282 5.19 -2.72 11.99
N GLU A 283 4.39 -1.79 12.52
CA GLU A 283 3.28 -2.13 13.41
C GLU A 283 2.22 -3.00 12.73
N PHE A 284 1.91 -2.74 11.45
CA PHE A 284 0.89 -3.51 10.74
C PHE A 284 1.30 -4.93 10.36
N LEU A 285 2.59 -5.31 10.46
CA LEU A 285 3.20 -6.60 10.06
C LEU A 285 3.02 -6.99 8.58
N ASN A 286 1.81 -6.83 8.04
CA ASN A 286 1.44 -7.10 6.67
C ASN A 286 2.29 -6.34 5.65
N PRO A 287 2.66 -5.05 5.84
CA PRO A 287 3.57 -4.38 4.90
C PRO A 287 4.96 -5.03 4.84
N CYS A 288 5.40 -5.78 5.86
CA CYS A 288 6.64 -6.55 5.77
C CYS A 288 6.42 -7.88 5.04
N MET A 289 5.23 -8.47 5.18
CA MET A 289 4.85 -9.74 4.54
C MET A 289 4.17 -9.56 3.18
N HIS A 290 3.89 -8.33 2.73
CA HIS A 290 3.00 -8.09 1.60
C HIS A 290 3.50 -8.73 0.32
N TYR A 291 4.83 -8.80 0.13
CA TYR A 291 5.43 -9.48 -1.00
C TYR A 291 5.11 -10.98 -0.98
N ALA A 292 5.37 -11.66 0.15
CA ALA A 292 5.03 -13.08 0.31
C ALA A 292 3.53 -13.31 0.11
N THR A 293 2.70 -12.44 0.68
CA THR A 293 1.25 -12.44 0.54
C THR A 293 0.81 -12.28 -0.92
N CYS A 294 1.35 -11.29 -1.64
CA CYS A 294 1.00 -11.03 -3.04
C CYS A 294 1.45 -12.19 -3.93
N VAL A 295 2.63 -12.77 -3.70
CA VAL A 295 3.12 -13.96 -4.42
C VAL A 295 2.20 -15.16 -4.17
N VAL A 296 1.81 -15.44 -2.92
CA VAL A 296 0.91 -16.56 -2.61
C VAL A 296 -0.46 -16.35 -3.25
N VAL A 297 -1.09 -15.19 -3.06
CA VAL A 297 -2.42 -14.89 -3.60
C VAL A 297 -2.41 -14.91 -5.13
N SER A 298 -1.41 -14.32 -5.77
CA SER A 298 -1.29 -14.32 -7.23
C SER A 298 -1.05 -15.72 -7.78
N THR A 299 -0.20 -16.54 -7.13
CA THR A 299 0.04 -17.92 -7.54
C THR A 299 -1.24 -18.76 -7.43
N LEU A 300 -1.97 -18.65 -6.32
CA LEU A 300 -3.24 -19.35 -6.12
C LEU A 300 -4.31 -18.89 -7.13
N ALA A 301 -4.42 -17.58 -7.35
CA ALA A 301 -5.36 -17.04 -8.32
C ALA A 301 -5.04 -17.51 -9.74
N LEU A 302 -3.77 -17.47 -10.16
CA LEU A 302 -3.33 -17.95 -11.46
C LEU A 302 -3.55 -19.46 -11.62
N TYR A 303 -3.22 -20.24 -10.60
CA TYR A 303 -3.48 -21.68 -10.57
C TYR A 303 -4.97 -21.98 -10.76
N HIS A 304 -5.85 -21.30 -10.04
CA HIS A 304 -7.29 -21.47 -10.19
C HIS A 304 -7.81 -21.03 -11.55
N VAL A 305 -7.25 -19.98 -12.15
CA VAL A 305 -7.57 -19.57 -13.54
C VAL A 305 -7.18 -20.69 -14.50
N ILE A 306 -5.97 -21.24 -14.41
CA ILE A 306 -5.50 -22.33 -15.28
C ILE A 306 -6.41 -23.56 -15.12
N LEU A 307 -6.77 -23.92 -13.89
CA LEU A 307 -7.67 -25.05 -13.63
C LEU A 307 -9.04 -24.90 -14.29
N GLN A 308 -9.56 -23.68 -14.47
CA GLN A 308 -10.84 -23.46 -15.16
C GLN A 308 -10.76 -23.72 -16.67
N PHE A 309 -9.56 -23.68 -17.26
CA PHE A 309 -9.34 -23.91 -18.70
C PHE A 309 -8.86 -25.33 -19.03
N MET A 310 -8.68 -26.21 -18.03
CA MET A 310 -8.26 -27.59 -18.31
C MET A 310 -9.41 -28.42 -18.92
N PRO A 311 -9.13 -29.34 -19.87
CA PRO A 311 -10.18 -30.12 -20.56
C PRO A 311 -11.09 -30.95 -19.65
N GLN A 312 -10.63 -31.22 -18.43
CA GLN A 312 -11.34 -32.03 -17.44
C GLN A 312 -12.42 -31.24 -16.67
N THR A 313 -12.48 -29.91 -16.81
CA THR A 313 -13.56 -29.10 -16.19
C THR A 313 -14.73 -28.96 -17.15
N VAL A 314 -15.86 -29.59 -16.79
CA VAL A 314 -17.09 -29.66 -17.62
C VAL A 314 -17.63 -28.27 -17.97
N THR A 315 -17.47 -27.27 -17.09
CA THR A 315 -17.88 -25.88 -17.34
C THR A 315 -16.96 -24.90 -16.61
N ALA A 316 -16.29 -24.01 -17.34
CA ALA A 316 -15.54 -22.91 -16.76
C ALA A 316 -16.52 -21.90 -16.11
N SER A 317 -16.31 -21.54 -14.84
CA SER A 317 -17.12 -20.55 -14.16
C SER A 317 -16.57 -19.13 -14.44
N PRO A 318 -17.31 -18.27 -15.17
CA PRO A 318 -16.85 -16.91 -15.47
C PRO A 318 -16.70 -16.07 -14.19
N PHE A 319 -17.50 -16.35 -13.17
CA PHE A 319 -17.41 -15.68 -11.88
C PHE A 319 -16.09 -15.94 -11.17
N LEU A 320 -15.64 -17.21 -11.14
CA LEU A 320 -14.37 -17.56 -10.52
C LEU A 320 -13.19 -16.93 -11.26
N ILE A 321 -13.22 -16.98 -12.60
CA ILE A 321 -12.21 -16.32 -13.44
C ILE A 321 -12.17 -14.83 -13.11
N GLY A 322 -13.32 -14.16 -13.06
CA GLY A 322 -13.42 -12.75 -12.70
C GLY A 322 -12.85 -12.43 -11.31
N MET A 323 -13.18 -13.23 -10.30
CA MET A 323 -12.63 -13.10 -8.93
C MET A 323 -11.11 -13.24 -8.91
N CYS A 324 -10.56 -14.29 -9.55
CA CYS A 324 -9.13 -14.53 -9.59
C CYS A 324 -8.39 -13.44 -10.38
N SER A 325 -8.95 -12.98 -11.51
CA SER A 325 -8.40 -11.87 -12.29
C SER A 325 -8.40 -10.56 -11.49
N MET A 326 -9.46 -10.28 -10.74
CA MET A 326 -9.52 -9.11 -9.85
C MET A 326 -8.48 -9.20 -8.74
N ALA A 327 -8.33 -10.36 -8.10
CA ALA A 327 -7.31 -10.59 -7.07
C ALA A 327 -5.89 -10.37 -7.64
N LEU A 328 -5.59 -10.91 -8.83
CA LEU A 328 -4.34 -10.66 -9.54
C LEU A 328 -4.12 -9.17 -9.82
N GLY A 329 -5.15 -8.48 -10.32
CA GLY A 329 -5.10 -7.04 -10.57
C GLY A 329 -4.78 -6.24 -9.31
N ILE A 330 -5.41 -6.58 -8.18
CA ILE A 330 -5.16 -5.94 -6.88
C ILE A 330 -3.72 -6.23 -6.41
N CYS A 331 -3.24 -7.47 -6.49
CA CYS A 331 -1.86 -7.82 -6.11
C CYS A 331 -0.83 -7.06 -6.94
N VAL A 332 -0.97 -7.07 -8.28
CA VAL A 332 -0.09 -6.31 -9.19
C VAL A 332 -0.12 -4.83 -8.86
N MET A 333 -1.30 -4.29 -8.60
CA MET A 333 -1.49 -2.89 -8.27
C MET A 333 -0.80 -2.53 -6.93
N ILE A 334 -0.97 -3.34 -5.88
CA ILE A 334 -0.33 -3.13 -4.57
C ILE A 334 1.20 -3.25 -4.69
N GLU A 335 1.71 -4.30 -5.33
CA GLU A 335 3.16 -4.48 -5.50
C GLU A 335 3.79 -3.38 -6.33
N PHE A 336 3.17 -3.02 -7.45
CA PHE A 336 3.64 -1.93 -8.30
C PHE A 336 3.67 -0.62 -7.50
N PHE A 337 2.63 -0.34 -6.72
CA PHE A 337 2.60 0.86 -5.88
C PHE A 337 3.68 0.84 -4.80
N ALA A 338 3.77 -0.23 -4.02
CA ALA A 338 4.73 -0.35 -2.93
C ALA A 338 6.16 -0.31 -3.49
N ILE A 339 6.52 -1.24 -4.34
CA ILE A 339 7.90 -1.41 -4.83
C ILE A 339 8.32 -0.23 -5.69
N CYS A 340 7.52 0.17 -6.70
CA CYS A 340 7.97 1.19 -7.65
C CYS A 340 8.01 2.59 -7.02
N LEU A 341 7.03 2.98 -6.20
CA LEU A 341 7.06 4.32 -5.59
C LEU A 341 8.14 4.43 -4.52
N ILE A 342 8.31 3.40 -3.68
CA ILE A 342 9.37 3.37 -2.68
C ILE A 342 10.74 3.40 -3.36
N ALA A 343 10.97 2.57 -4.39
CA ALA A 343 12.23 2.56 -5.13
C ALA A 343 12.52 3.90 -5.80
N ARG A 344 11.51 4.53 -6.41
CA ARG A 344 11.66 5.86 -7.05
C ARG A 344 11.94 6.97 -6.04
N ALA A 345 11.27 6.96 -4.90
CA ALA A 345 11.54 7.91 -3.83
C ALA A 345 12.96 7.71 -3.26
N GLY A 346 13.40 6.47 -3.05
CA GLY A 346 14.77 6.17 -2.64
C GLY A 346 15.83 6.60 -3.67
N ALA A 347 15.62 6.32 -4.95
CA ALA A 347 16.54 6.72 -6.01
C ALA A 347 16.58 8.25 -6.16
N GLY A 348 15.43 8.91 -6.08
CA GLY A 348 15.32 10.37 -6.16
C GLY A 348 16.05 11.07 -5.01
N SER A 349 15.97 10.55 -3.79
CA SER A 349 16.65 11.13 -2.63
C SER A 349 18.17 11.00 -2.72
N GLN A 350 18.68 9.85 -3.18
CA GLN A 350 20.11 9.64 -3.44
C GLN A 350 20.61 10.58 -4.54
N LEU A 351 19.84 10.71 -5.63
CA LEU A 351 20.18 11.61 -6.73
C LEU A 351 20.22 13.07 -6.27
N PHE A 352 19.27 13.50 -5.44
CA PHE A 352 19.29 14.81 -4.81
C PHE A 352 20.57 15.02 -4.01
N LEU A 353 20.93 14.13 -3.09
CA LEU A 353 22.15 14.28 -2.29
C LEU A 353 23.42 14.33 -3.15
N GLN A 354 23.54 13.44 -4.14
CA GLN A 354 24.69 13.41 -5.03
C GLN A 354 24.84 14.71 -5.82
N ARG A 355 23.75 15.20 -6.40
CA ARG A 355 23.75 16.43 -7.20
C ARG A 355 23.96 17.66 -6.32
N SER A 356 23.32 17.72 -5.16
CA SER A 356 23.46 18.82 -4.23
C SER A 356 24.87 18.93 -3.65
N LYS A 357 25.55 17.80 -3.39
CA LYS A 357 26.98 17.77 -3.01
C LYS A 357 27.90 18.29 -4.11
N ARG A 358 27.62 17.95 -5.38
CA ARG A 358 28.38 18.48 -6.52
C ARG A 358 28.16 19.98 -6.69
N LEU A 359 26.91 20.43 -6.59
CA LEU A 359 26.55 21.83 -6.82
C LEU A 359 27.07 22.77 -5.72
N HIS A 360 26.98 22.34 -4.46
CA HIS A 360 27.43 23.13 -3.32
C HIS A 360 28.80 22.69 -2.80
N GLY A 361 29.58 22.00 -3.65
CA GLY A 361 30.89 21.48 -3.29
C GLY A 361 31.78 22.56 -2.71
N ASP A 362 31.83 23.73 -3.35
CA ASP A 362 32.73 24.83 -2.96
C ASP A 362 32.34 25.51 -1.65
N ASN A 363 31.08 25.40 -1.23
CA ASN A 363 30.63 25.96 0.03
C ASN A 363 30.87 24.98 1.19
N LYS A 364 31.85 25.29 2.05
CA LYS A 364 32.22 24.48 3.23
C LYS A 364 31.05 24.18 4.16
N TYR A 365 30.14 25.14 4.36
CA TYR A 365 28.96 24.95 5.21
C TYR A 365 27.98 23.98 4.57
N ALA A 366 27.60 24.21 3.31
CA ALA A 366 26.66 23.34 2.60
C ALA A 366 27.20 21.91 2.46
N ARG A 367 28.50 21.75 2.21
CA ARG A 367 29.18 20.45 2.21
C ARG A 367 29.05 19.75 3.56
N LYS A 368 29.24 20.47 4.68
CA LYS A 368 29.07 19.91 6.03
C LYS A 368 27.62 19.49 6.29
N VAL A 369 26.65 20.31 5.87
CA VAL A 369 25.21 19.99 5.98
C VAL A 369 24.88 18.73 5.18
N PHE A 370 25.22 18.65 3.89
CA PHE A 370 24.92 17.47 3.07
C PHE A 370 25.71 16.21 3.47
N SER A 371 26.86 16.35 4.11
CA SER A 371 27.58 15.21 4.68
C SER A 371 26.92 14.69 5.96
N ALA A 372 26.25 15.56 6.72
CA ALA A 372 25.45 15.18 7.88
C ALA A 372 24.07 14.63 7.50
N LEU A 373 23.53 15.04 6.34
CA LEU A 373 22.31 14.47 5.79
C LEU A 373 22.58 13.05 5.28
N LEU A 374 22.03 12.07 5.99
CA LEU A 374 21.94 10.70 5.50
C LEU A 374 20.92 10.66 4.36
N PRO A 375 21.12 9.80 3.34
CA PRO A 375 20.08 9.54 2.36
C PRO A 375 18.77 9.20 3.06
N ASN A 376 17.68 9.82 2.60
CA ASN A 376 16.33 9.33 2.76
C ASN A 376 16.23 8.10 1.87
N SER A 377 17.11 7.13 2.08
CA SER A 377 16.80 5.77 1.71
C SER A 377 15.63 5.47 2.60
N ILE A 378 14.45 5.46 2.00
CA ILE A 378 13.35 4.61 2.42
C ILE A 378 13.90 3.17 2.33
N ASN A 379 14.89 2.85 3.15
CA ASN A 379 15.17 1.50 3.62
C ASN A 379 14.06 1.22 4.62
N LEU A 380 12.80 1.32 4.16
CA LEU A 380 11.80 0.40 4.64
C LEU A 380 12.51 -0.94 4.55
N GLU A 381 12.60 -1.64 5.66
CA GLU A 381 13.33 -2.90 5.80
C GLU A 381 13.04 -3.85 4.63
N LEU A 382 11.91 -3.66 3.95
CA LEU A 382 11.58 -4.13 2.60
C LEU A 382 12.69 -4.11 1.53
N ILE A 383 13.34 -2.97 1.24
CA ILE A 383 14.40 -2.96 0.20
C ILE A 383 15.59 -3.79 0.70
N ARG A 384 15.94 -3.66 1.98
CA ARG A 384 17.01 -4.46 2.59
C ARG A 384 16.65 -5.94 2.60
N SER A 385 15.40 -6.32 2.84
CA SER A 385 14.96 -7.72 2.89
C SER A 385 14.96 -8.33 1.49
N VAL A 386 14.53 -7.59 0.47
CA VAL A 386 14.65 -8.02 -0.94
C VAL A 386 16.11 -8.15 -1.36
N ASP A 387 16.97 -7.21 -0.98
CA ASP A 387 18.40 -7.27 -1.30
C ASP A 387 19.10 -8.41 -0.54
N THR A 388 18.67 -8.69 0.70
CA THR A 388 19.14 -9.84 1.50
C THR A 388 18.63 -11.17 0.94
N LEU A 389 17.39 -11.22 0.41
CA LEU A 389 16.87 -12.40 -0.27
C LEU A 389 17.61 -12.66 -1.59
N LYS A 390 17.90 -11.60 -2.36
CA LYS A 390 18.58 -11.70 -3.65
C LYS A 390 20.06 -12.04 -3.50
N ASN A 391 20.74 -11.42 -2.55
CA ASN A 391 22.19 -11.52 -2.40
C ASN A 391 22.61 -12.48 -1.27
N GLY A 392 21.64 -13.11 -0.58
CA GLY A 392 21.88 -13.85 0.66
C GLY A 392 22.18 -12.91 1.84
N PRO A 393 22.19 -13.43 3.08
CA PRO A 393 22.68 -12.68 4.23
C PRO A 393 24.17 -12.42 4.06
N TYR A 394 24.51 -11.33 3.37
CA TYR A 394 25.80 -10.70 3.56
C TYR A 394 25.80 -10.20 5.01
N PHE A 395 26.35 -11.03 5.91
CA PHE A 395 26.97 -10.53 7.13
C PHE A 395 27.93 -9.44 6.67
N ARG A 396 27.49 -8.19 6.82
CA ARG A 396 28.38 -7.04 6.70
C ARG A 396 29.28 -7.11 7.93
N GLY A 397 30.23 -8.04 7.90
CA GLY A 397 31.43 -7.98 8.72
C GLY A 397 31.96 -6.56 8.55
N ASP A 398 32.24 -5.95 9.69
CA ASP A 398 32.65 -4.57 9.85
C ASP A 398 33.39 -4.06 8.62
N ILE A 399 32.78 -3.09 7.92
CA ILE A 399 33.57 -2.25 7.03
C ILE A 399 34.51 -1.54 8.00
N PRO A 400 35.83 -1.84 8.00
CA PRO A 400 36.74 -1.15 8.88
C PRO A 400 36.65 0.33 8.56
N SER A 401 36.47 1.14 9.59
CA SER A 401 36.58 2.59 9.50
C SER A 401 37.90 2.94 8.82
N SER A 402 37.82 3.33 7.55
CA SER A 402 38.83 4.04 6.76
C SER A 402 40.30 3.62 6.93
N PRO A 403 40.93 2.94 5.95
CA PRO A 403 42.37 3.09 5.80
C PRO A 403 42.67 4.51 5.30
N HIS A 404 43.75 5.10 5.81
CA HIS A 404 44.29 6.37 5.35
C HIS A 404 44.36 6.43 3.82
N PHE A 405 43.67 7.40 3.22
CA PHE A 405 43.76 7.68 1.79
C PHE A 405 45.03 8.52 1.53
N VAL A 406 46.10 7.87 1.12
CA VAL A 406 47.23 8.53 0.46
C VAL A 406 46.83 8.73 -1.00
N PRO A 407 46.77 9.97 -1.53
CA PRO A 407 46.40 10.17 -2.93
C PRO A 407 47.54 9.69 -3.83
N ASN A 408 47.25 8.69 -4.67
CA ASN A 408 48.13 8.28 -5.76
C ASN A 408 47.79 9.12 -7.01
N PRO A 409 48.69 9.96 -7.53
CA PRO A 409 48.44 10.76 -8.71
C PRO A 409 48.64 9.90 -9.95
N GLY A 410 47.54 9.39 -10.51
CA GLY A 410 47.56 8.76 -11.83
C GLY A 410 46.83 7.42 -11.87
N SER A 411 45.51 7.46 -12.04
CA SER A 411 44.78 6.44 -12.81
C SER A 411 43.35 6.91 -13.06
N GLY A 412 42.91 6.68 -14.29
CA GLY A 412 41.66 7.18 -14.83
C GLY A 412 40.41 6.67 -14.12
N GLN A 413 39.34 7.44 -14.30
CA GLN A 413 37.97 7.18 -13.88
C GLN A 413 37.51 5.76 -14.23
N ASN A 414 37.23 4.94 -13.23
CA ASN A 414 36.35 3.79 -13.37
C ASN A 414 34.98 4.14 -12.77
N GLU A 415 34.05 4.46 -13.67
CA GLU A 415 32.65 4.74 -13.41
C GLU A 415 31.92 3.40 -13.19
N TYR A 416 31.60 3.05 -11.94
CA TYR A 416 30.72 1.92 -11.65
C TYR A 416 29.28 2.28 -12.02
N LYS A 417 28.86 1.93 -13.24
CA LYS A 417 27.45 1.93 -13.65
C LYS A 417 26.74 0.71 -13.06
N MET A 418 25.84 0.94 -12.11
CA MET A 418 24.73 0.00 -11.86
C MET A 418 23.83 0.01 -13.11
N ASN A 419 24.07 -0.91 -14.04
CA ASN A 419 23.18 -1.17 -15.18
C ASN A 419 21.96 -1.96 -14.71
N VAL A 420 21.00 -1.26 -14.10
CA VAL A 420 19.60 -1.71 -14.12
C VAL A 420 18.96 -0.99 -15.30
N ASP A 421 18.64 -1.73 -16.36
CA ASP A 421 18.03 -1.19 -17.57
C ASP A 421 16.53 -0.91 -17.35
N TRP A 422 16.26 0.23 -16.70
CA TRP A 422 14.91 0.70 -16.38
C TRP A 422 14.05 1.05 -17.61
N THR A 423 14.64 1.07 -18.81
CA THR A 423 13.90 1.32 -20.05
C THR A 423 12.91 0.19 -20.37
N LYS A 424 13.17 -1.03 -19.88
CA LYS A 424 12.27 -2.19 -20.05
C LYS A 424 10.95 -2.10 -19.28
N CYS A 425 10.83 -1.19 -18.30
CA CYS A 425 9.58 -0.92 -17.60
C CYS A 425 8.63 0.02 -18.37
N GLY A 426 8.86 0.26 -19.67
CA GLY A 426 8.00 1.09 -20.51
C GLY A 426 8.23 2.60 -20.38
N TRP A 427 9.33 3.01 -19.74
CA TRP A 427 9.70 4.42 -19.59
C TRP A 427 10.92 4.74 -20.44
N LYS A 428 10.71 5.29 -21.65
CA LYS A 428 11.77 6.03 -22.36
C LYS A 428 12.13 7.26 -21.53
N ASN A 429 13.43 7.52 -21.38
CA ASN A 429 13.94 8.78 -20.84
C ASN A 429 13.26 9.95 -21.58
N VAL A 430 12.43 10.71 -20.88
CA VAL A 430 11.75 11.88 -21.44
C VAL A 430 12.75 12.99 -21.83
N ASP A 431 13.97 12.92 -21.29
CA ASP A 431 15.05 13.86 -21.61
C ASP A 431 15.67 13.63 -23.02
N ASP A 432 15.49 12.44 -23.62
CA ASP A 432 16.04 12.13 -24.95
C ASP A 432 15.11 12.54 -26.11
N GLN A 433 13.88 13.00 -25.85
CA GLN A 433 12.91 13.34 -26.91
C GLN A 433 12.91 14.81 -27.35
N LYS A 434 13.72 15.69 -26.75
CA LYS A 434 13.73 17.13 -27.10
C LYS A 434 15.00 17.65 -27.79
N TYR A 435 15.97 16.79 -28.09
CA TYR A 435 17.18 17.18 -28.84
C TYR A 435 17.18 16.56 -30.24
N GLY A 436 16.23 16.97 -31.08
CA GLY A 436 16.12 16.54 -32.47
C GLY A 436 15.69 17.68 -33.40
N LYS A 437 16.68 18.36 -33.96
CA LYS A 437 16.65 19.21 -35.17
C LYS A 437 15.64 20.36 -35.22
N GLY A 438 16.13 21.56 -34.92
CA GLY A 438 15.58 22.78 -35.49
C GLY A 438 15.73 22.76 -37.01
N LYS A 439 14.60 22.79 -37.72
CA LYS A 439 14.53 23.28 -39.09
C LYS A 439 14.07 24.73 -39.03
N THR A 440 14.96 25.61 -39.43
CA THR A 440 14.70 27.01 -39.80
C THR A 440 13.64 27.06 -40.90
N TRP A 441 12.58 27.81 -40.67
CA TRP A 441 11.71 28.35 -41.71
C TRP A 441 11.72 29.87 -41.60
N MET A 442 12.12 30.51 -42.68
CA MET A 442 11.86 31.91 -43.05
C MET A 442 12.00 31.99 -44.58
N PRO A 443 11.30 32.92 -45.22
CA PRO A 443 9.84 33.03 -45.36
C PRO A 443 9.30 32.11 -46.47
#